data_AF-A0AAX4IWX6-F1
#
_entry.id   AF-A0AAX4IWX6-F1
#
_cell.length_a   1.000
_cell.length_b   1.000
_cell.length_c   1.000
_cell.angle_alpha   90.00
_cell.angle_beta   90.00
_cell.angle_gamma   90.00
#
_symmetry.space_group_name_H-M   'P 1'
#
loop_
_entity.id
_entity.type
_entity.pdbx_description
1 polymer ?
#
loop_
_entity_poly.entity_id
_entity_poly.type
_entity_poly.pdbx_seq_one_letter_code
_entity_poly.pdbx_strand_id
1 'polypeptide(L)'
;MDDKARSETIRQLRSYLDELYQLRPSEPGLIGSVSGGPSYDHRLSNMRTCGPFASVAEFHDFLVAPVRNCPRPGWVAKYRSQLPDTYNVRFSHADLSWENILFNDATGRIISIVDWEMAGYWPGWWEYRRASFGSRSEIWWIEILKEINDGVYERNGC
;
A
#
# COMPACT_ATOMS: atom_id res chain seq x y z
N MET A 1 -23.06 -10.66 -5.45
CA MET A 1 -23.20 -9.19 -5.54
C MET A 1 -23.53 -8.84 -6.98
N ASP A 2 -24.53 -8.01 -7.23
CA ASP A 2 -24.84 -7.54 -8.58
C ASP A 2 -23.92 -6.37 -9.00
N ASP A 3 -23.96 -6.00 -10.28
CA ASP A 3 -23.07 -4.97 -10.84
C ASP A 3 -23.25 -3.60 -10.20
N LYS A 4 -24.46 -3.29 -9.73
CA LYS A 4 -24.77 -2.01 -9.08
C LYS A 4 -24.13 -1.94 -7.70
N ALA A 5 -24.29 -2.98 -6.90
CA ALA A 5 -23.63 -3.09 -5.60
C ALA A 5 -22.10 -3.10 -5.74
N ARG A 6 -21.55 -3.82 -6.72
CA ARG A 6 -20.10 -3.80 -7.02
C ARG A 6 -19.61 -2.38 -7.32
N SER A 7 -20.32 -1.66 -8.19
CA SER A 7 -19.97 -0.29 -8.58
C SER A 7 -20.02 0.68 -7.39
N GLU A 8 -21.00 0.52 -6.51
CA GLU A 8 -21.13 1.34 -5.30
C GLU A 8 -20.00 1.06 -4.29
N THR A 9 -19.59 -0.19 -4.12
CA THR A 9 -18.42 -0.55 -3.30
C THR A 9 -17.15 0.13 -3.84
N ILE A 10 -16.89 0.02 -5.15
CA ILE A 10 -15.71 0.61 -5.79
C ILE A 10 -15.70 2.12 -5.65
N ARG A 11 -16.85 2.77 -5.84
CA ARG A 11 -17.01 4.22 -5.68
C ARG A 11 -16.65 4.68 -4.26
N GLN A 12 -17.11 3.96 -3.24
CA GLN A 12 -16.78 4.28 -1.84
C GLN A 12 -15.30 4.01 -1.53
N LEU A 13 -14.72 2.89 -1.98
CA LEU A 13 -13.30 2.61 -1.79
C LEU A 13 -12.41 3.71 -2.39
N ARG A 14 -12.73 4.19 -3.59
CA ARG A 14 -12.02 5.33 -4.20
C ARG A 14 -12.11 6.58 -3.31
N SER A 15 -13.32 6.92 -2.84
CA SER A 15 -13.53 8.07 -1.94
C SER A 15 -12.70 7.96 -0.66
N TYR A 16 -12.71 6.79 0.00
CA TYR A 16 -11.97 6.58 1.23
C TYR A 16 -10.45 6.61 1.01
N LEU A 17 -9.96 6.02 -0.08
CA LEU A 17 -8.55 6.13 -0.44
C LEU A 17 -8.14 7.58 -0.71
N ASP A 18 -8.98 8.36 -1.39
CA ASP A 18 -8.74 9.78 -1.63
C ASP A 18 -8.65 10.56 -0.30
N GLU A 19 -9.51 10.25 0.67
CA GLU A 19 -9.44 10.81 2.03
C GLU A 19 -8.12 10.46 2.73
N LEU A 20 -7.70 9.19 2.71
CA LEU A 20 -6.40 8.77 3.26
C LEU A 20 -5.25 9.50 2.56
N TYR A 21 -5.31 9.68 1.25
CA TYR A 21 -4.30 10.38 0.48
C TYR A 21 -4.23 11.88 0.76
N GLN A 22 -5.21 12.48 1.45
CA GLN A 22 -5.09 13.85 1.95
C GLN A 22 -4.31 13.96 3.25
N LEU A 23 -4.12 12.85 3.99
CA LEU A 23 -3.32 12.84 5.20
C LEU A 23 -1.83 12.99 4.82
N ARG A 24 -1.20 14.04 5.33
CA ARG A 24 0.21 14.34 5.09
C ARG A 24 1.04 13.97 6.31
N PRO A 25 2.25 13.40 6.12
CA PRO A 25 3.21 13.24 7.21
C PRO A 25 3.66 14.61 7.72
N SER A 26 4.25 14.64 8.92
CA SER A 26 4.90 15.85 9.45
C SER A 26 6.01 16.36 8.53
N GLU A 27 6.73 15.44 7.89
CA GLU A 27 7.80 15.72 6.93
C GLU A 27 7.48 15.04 5.58
N PRO A 28 7.56 15.73 4.42
CA PRO A 28 7.08 15.21 3.13
C PRO A 28 7.66 13.86 2.68
N GLY A 29 8.88 13.52 3.10
CA GLY A 29 9.57 12.26 2.74
C GLY A 29 9.44 11.14 3.77
N LEU A 30 8.83 11.40 4.93
CA LEU A 30 8.81 10.48 6.06
C LEU A 30 7.97 9.23 5.78
N ILE A 31 8.62 8.08 5.76
CA ILE A 31 7.97 6.77 5.75
C ILE A 31 8.04 6.21 7.17
N GLY A 32 6.89 5.99 7.78
CA GLY A 32 6.80 5.73 9.21
C GLY A 32 5.36 5.64 9.70
N SER A 33 5.20 5.39 10.99
CA SER A 33 3.88 5.31 11.62
C SER A 33 3.16 6.66 11.54
N VAL A 34 1.86 6.66 11.88
CA VAL A 34 1.07 7.90 11.98
C VAL A 34 1.67 8.93 12.95
N SER A 35 2.41 8.47 13.96
CA SER A 35 3.11 9.33 14.94
C SER A 35 4.53 9.72 14.51
N GLY A 36 4.95 9.37 13.29
CA GLY A 36 6.27 9.64 12.73
C GLY A 36 7.40 8.73 13.23
N GLY A 37 7.04 7.64 13.91
CA GLY A 37 7.98 6.64 14.41
C GLY A 37 8.15 5.45 13.46
N PRO A 38 8.79 4.36 13.93
CA PRO A 38 8.91 3.12 13.16
C PRO A 38 7.54 2.54 12.79
N SER A 39 7.39 2.05 11.56
CA SER A 39 6.19 1.36 11.09
C SER A 39 6.26 -0.13 11.33
N TYR A 40 5.09 -0.74 11.52
CA TYR A 40 4.95 -2.19 11.52
C TYR A 40 4.43 -2.68 10.17
N ASP A 41 5.05 -3.74 9.66
CA ASP A 41 4.59 -4.48 8.50
C ASP A 41 5.14 -5.91 8.59
N HIS A 42 4.24 -6.88 8.77
CA HIS A 42 4.62 -8.27 8.99
C HIS A 42 5.39 -8.89 7.81
N ARG A 43 5.25 -8.36 6.58
CA ARG A 43 5.95 -8.88 5.39
C ARG A 43 7.34 -8.25 5.20
N LEU A 44 7.66 -7.16 5.93
CA LEU A 44 8.94 -6.48 5.81
C LEU A 44 10.01 -6.97 6.78
N SER A 45 9.63 -7.28 8.04
CA SER A 45 10.65 -7.49 9.07
C SER A 45 10.34 -8.59 10.08
N ASN A 46 9.61 -9.64 9.66
CA ASN A 46 9.33 -10.83 10.47
C ASN A 46 8.84 -10.45 11.89
N MET A 47 7.72 -9.71 11.96
CA MET A 47 7.09 -9.25 13.20
C MET A 47 7.84 -8.14 13.97
N ARG A 48 8.82 -7.46 13.37
CA ARG A 48 9.46 -6.26 13.95
C ARG A 48 8.92 -4.98 13.31
N THR A 49 9.29 -3.84 13.88
CA THR A 49 9.10 -2.54 13.24
C THR A 49 10.29 -2.20 12.34
N CYS A 50 10.06 -1.35 11.34
CA CYS A 50 11.08 -0.83 10.43
C CYS A 50 11.00 0.69 10.32
N GLY A 51 12.10 1.34 9.93
CA GLY A 51 12.18 2.79 9.86
C GLY A 51 12.19 3.47 11.23
N PRO A 52 11.74 4.75 11.32
CA PRO A 52 11.24 5.54 10.21
C PRO A 52 12.33 5.80 9.17
N PHE A 53 11.94 6.07 7.93
CA PHE A 53 12.84 6.44 6.85
C PHE A 53 12.59 7.89 6.46
N ALA A 54 13.65 8.66 6.21
CA ALA A 54 13.54 10.07 5.87
C ALA A 54 13.12 10.28 4.40
N SER A 55 13.22 9.24 3.57
CA SER A 55 12.87 9.31 2.15
C SER A 55 12.46 7.95 1.58
N VAL A 56 11.80 8.00 0.42
CA VAL A 56 11.52 6.81 -0.42
C VAL A 56 12.81 6.07 -0.81
N ALA A 57 13.90 6.79 -1.05
CA ALA A 57 15.19 6.19 -1.40
C ALA A 57 15.74 5.31 -0.27
N GLU A 58 15.70 5.80 0.98
CA GLU A 58 16.14 5.02 2.15
C GLU A 58 15.28 3.78 2.36
N PHE A 59 13.97 3.90 2.16
CA PHE A 59 13.07 2.75 2.22
C PHE A 59 13.38 1.72 1.11
N HIS A 60 13.63 2.17 -0.12
CA HIS A 60 14.02 1.28 -1.22
C HIS A 60 15.36 0.58 -0.97
N ASP A 61 16.33 1.28 -0.39
CA ASP A 61 17.60 0.68 0.03
C ASP A 61 17.38 -0.39 1.10
N PHE A 62 16.48 -0.13 2.05
CA PHE A 62 16.06 -1.12 3.05
C PHE A 62 15.43 -2.36 2.40
N LEU A 63 14.54 -2.20 1.41
CA LEU A 63 13.88 -3.32 0.73
C LEU A 63 14.86 -4.28 0.05
N VAL A 64 15.95 -3.74 -0.53
CA VAL A 64 16.93 -4.56 -1.27
C VAL A 64 18.08 -5.05 -0.40
N ALA A 65 18.25 -4.52 0.82
CA ALA A 65 19.35 -4.88 1.72
C ALA A 65 19.46 -6.39 1.99
N PRO A 66 18.37 -7.15 2.19
CA PRO A 66 18.45 -8.60 2.41
C PRO A 66 19.04 -9.38 1.23
N VAL A 67 18.93 -8.87 0.00
CA VAL A 67 19.44 -9.54 -1.22
C VAL A 67 20.97 -9.69 -1.17
N ARG A 68 21.68 -8.83 -0.43
CA ARG A 68 23.13 -8.94 -0.19
C ARG A 68 23.51 -10.27 0.46
N ASN A 69 22.60 -10.88 1.20
CA ASN A 69 22.80 -12.15 1.91
C ASN A 69 22.28 -13.36 1.12
N CYS A 70 21.72 -13.15 -0.08
CA CYS A 70 21.26 -14.22 -0.95
C CYS A 70 22.38 -14.74 -1.88
N PRO A 71 22.22 -15.91 -2.52
CA PRO A 71 23.23 -16.49 -3.42
C PRO A 71 23.66 -15.62 -4.62
N ARG A 72 22.96 -14.50 -4.88
CA ARG A 72 23.22 -13.57 -5.99
C ARG A 72 23.29 -12.13 -5.47
N PRO A 73 24.30 -11.74 -4.69
CA PRO A 73 24.38 -10.41 -4.07
C PRO A 73 24.47 -9.26 -5.09
N GLY A 74 24.98 -9.53 -6.30
CA GLY A 74 25.00 -8.55 -7.40
C GLY A 74 23.61 -8.12 -7.89
N TRP A 75 22.55 -8.83 -7.51
CA TRP A 75 21.17 -8.46 -7.86
C TRP A 75 20.65 -7.25 -7.09
N VAL A 76 21.33 -6.81 -6.03
CA VAL A 76 20.96 -5.58 -5.30
C VAL A 76 20.86 -4.39 -6.24
N ALA A 77 21.89 -4.17 -7.08
CA ALA A 77 21.88 -3.07 -8.04
C ALA A 77 20.73 -3.20 -9.06
N LYS A 78 20.50 -4.43 -9.55
CA LYS A 78 19.42 -4.74 -10.49
C LYS A 78 18.03 -4.47 -9.90
N TYR A 79 17.78 -4.85 -8.66
CA TYR A 79 16.47 -4.61 -8.03
C TYR A 79 16.31 -3.16 -7.62
N ARG A 80 17.37 -2.53 -7.12
CA ARG A 80 17.34 -1.12 -6.74
C ARG A 80 17.07 -0.20 -7.92
N SER A 81 17.62 -0.50 -9.09
CA SER A 81 17.38 0.29 -10.31
C SER A 81 15.93 0.19 -10.84
N GLN A 82 15.12 -0.74 -10.32
CA GLN A 82 13.69 -0.87 -10.66
C GLN A 82 12.78 -0.10 -9.70
N LEU A 83 13.35 0.56 -8.68
CA LEU A 83 12.62 1.30 -7.65
C LEU A 83 12.95 2.80 -7.78
N PRO A 84 12.19 3.58 -8.57
CA PRO A 84 12.43 5.01 -8.70
C PRO A 84 12.06 5.75 -7.41
N ASP A 85 12.89 6.71 -6.98
CA ASP A 85 12.70 7.38 -5.69
C ASP A 85 11.74 8.58 -5.74
N THR A 86 11.13 8.82 -6.89
CA THR A 86 10.29 9.99 -7.19
C THR A 86 8.85 9.87 -6.67
N TYR A 87 8.51 8.79 -5.95
CA TYR A 87 7.16 8.60 -5.45
C TYR A 87 6.83 9.58 -4.32
N ASN A 88 5.61 10.11 -4.35
CA ASN A 88 5.07 10.83 -3.21
C ASN A 88 4.76 9.86 -2.06
N VAL A 89 4.97 10.31 -0.83
CA VAL A 89 4.52 9.60 0.37
C VAL A 89 3.03 9.85 0.60
N ARG A 90 2.29 8.79 0.95
CA ARG A 90 0.85 8.84 1.25
C ARG A 90 0.56 8.03 2.50
N PHE A 91 -0.47 8.44 3.24
CA PHE A 91 -1.02 7.56 4.25
C PHE A 91 -1.70 6.36 3.56
N SER A 92 -1.47 5.16 4.07
CA SER A 92 -1.96 3.90 3.52
C SER A 92 -2.42 3.01 4.67
N HIS A 93 -3.46 2.21 4.41
CA HIS A 93 -3.85 1.10 5.26
C HIS A 93 -2.76 0.03 5.29
N ALA A 94 -2.06 -0.16 4.16
CA ALA A 94 -0.96 -1.11 3.96
C ALA A 94 -1.33 -2.60 4.13
N ASP A 95 -2.64 -2.89 4.26
CA ASP A 95 -3.21 -4.23 4.21
C ASP A 95 -4.69 -4.23 3.81
N LEU A 96 -5.05 -3.42 2.81
CA LEU A 96 -6.43 -3.34 2.30
C LEU A 96 -6.77 -4.58 1.48
N SER A 97 -6.96 -5.70 2.16
CA SER A 97 -7.48 -6.94 1.59
C SER A 97 -9.02 -6.90 1.56
N TRP A 98 -9.63 -7.72 0.70
CA TRP A 98 -11.08 -7.87 0.70
C TRP A 98 -11.64 -8.42 2.03
N GLU A 99 -10.82 -9.11 2.83
CA GLU A 99 -11.21 -9.62 4.16
C GLU A 99 -11.35 -8.48 5.19
N ASN A 100 -10.64 -7.38 4.96
CA ASN A 100 -10.60 -6.22 5.85
C ASN A 100 -11.69 -5.18 5.53
N ILE A 101 -12.57 -5.46 4.57
CA ILE A 101 -13.66 -4.58 4.15
C ILE A 101 -15.00 -5.24 4.46
N LEU A 102 -15.73 -4.69 5.43
CA LEU A 102 -17.09 -5.11 5.73
C LEU A 102 -18.07 -4.27 4.92
N PHE A 103 -18.98 -4.92 4.21
CA PHE A 103 -19.98 -4.25 3.38
C PHE A 103 -21.31 -4.99 3.39
N ASN A 104 -22.36 -4.31 2.93
CA ASN A 104 -23.68 -4.88 2.77
C ASN A 104 -23.83 -5.43 1.34
N ASP A 105 -23.90 -6.74 1.19
CA ASP A 105 -23.95 -7.43 -0.11
C ASP A 105 -25.11 -7.01 -1.02
N ALA A 106 -26.24 -6.60 -0.44
CA ALA A 106 -27.43 -6.21 -1.20
C ALA A 106 -27.32 -4.79 -1.78
N THR A 107 -26.51 -3.93 -1.16
CA THR A 107 -26.40 -2.51 -1.54
C THR A 107 -25.02 -2.11 -2.04
N GLY A 108 -23.98 -2.88 -1.75
CA GLY A 108 -22.59 -2.49 -1.96
C GLY A 108 -22.09 -1.43 -0.97
N ARG A 109 -22.88 -1.07 0.04
CA ARG A 109 -22.49 -0.04 1.02
C ARG A 109 -21.40 -0.58 1.93
N ILE A 110 -20.27 0.11 2.02
CA ILE A 110 -19.20 -0.22 2.97
C ILE A 110 -19.65 0.19 4.36
N ILE A 111 -19.53 -0.75 5.29
CA ILE A 111 -19.87 -0.59 6.71
C ILE A 111 -18.63 -0.15 7.47
N SER A 112 -17.49 -0.81 7.22
CA SER A 112 -16.22 -0.47 7.87
C SER A 112 -15.02 -1.04 7.13
N ILE A 113 -13.86 -0.40 7.32
CA ILE A 113 -12.54 -0.94 7.01
C ILE A 113 -11.85 -1.21 8.34
N VAL A 114 -11.31 -2.41 8.53
CA VAL A 114 -10.72 -2.89 9.79
C VAL A 114 -9.27 -3.33 9.60
N ASP A 115 -8.58 -3.68 10.68
CA ASP A 115 -7.20 -4.20 10.66
C ASP A 115 -6.12 -3.17 10.26
N TRP A 116 -6.15 -2.02 10.93
CA TRP A 116 -5.26 -0.87 10.67
C TRP A 116 -3.87 -0.98 11.32
N GLU A 117 -3.45 -2.15 11.80
CA GLU A 117 -2.20 -2.30 12.58
C GLU A 117 -0.92 -1.98 11.77
N MET A 118 -1.01 -2.02 10.44
CA MET A 118 0.08 -1.68 9.51
C MET A 118 -0.06 -0.27 8.90
N ALA A 119 -1.10 0.48 9.31
CA ALA A 119 -1.37 1.78 8.74
C ALA A 119 -0.26 2.79 9.08
N GLY A 120 0.08 3.61 8.10
CA GLY A 120 1.17 4.57 8.22
C GLY A 120 1.42 5.32 6.92
N TYR A 121 2.50 6.08 6.91
CA TYR A 121 2.99 6.78 5.73
C TYR A 121 3.94 5.87 4.96
N TRP A 122 3.63 5.67 3.68
CA TRP A 122 4.34 4.78 2.79
C TRP A 122 4.51 5.41 1.40
N PRO A 123 5.42 4.89 0.54
CA PRO A 123 5.45 5.31 -0.86
C PRO A 123 4.07 5.13 -1.49
N GLY A 124 3.66 6.04 -2.38
CA GLY A 124 2.31 6.04 -2.94
C GLY A 124 1.93 4.76 -3.71
N TRP A 125 2.91 3.91 -4.03
CA TRP A 125 2.66 2.61 -4.64
C TRP A 125 2.32 1.48 -3.65
N TRP A 126 2.58 1.71 -2.36
CA TRP A 126 2.57 0.68 -1.33
C TRP A 126 1.17 0.08 -1.16
N GLU A 127 0.13 0.89 -1.02
CA GLU A 127 -1.26 0.42 -0.83
C GLU A 127 -1.67 -0.63 -1.88
N TYR A 128 -1.51 -0.30 -3.17
CA TYR A 128 -1.84 -1.21 -4.26
C TYR A 128 -0.99 -2.49 -4.19
N ARG A 129 0.32 -2.38 -3.93
CA ARG A 129 1.20 -3.55 -3.84
C ARG A 129 0.78 -4.46 -2.70
N ARG A 130 0.44 -3.89 -1.54
CA ARG A 130 0.03 -4.63 -0.35
C ARG A 130 -1.30 -5.32 -0.52
N ALA A 131 -2.27 -4.62 -1.09
CA ALA A 131 -3.59 -5.14 -1.40
C ALA A 131 -3.54 -6.24 -2.49
N SER A 132 -2.63 -6.13 -3.47
CA SER A 132 -2.52 -7.09 -4.58
C SER A 132 -1.75 -8.37 -4.25
N PHE A 133 -0.84 -8.33 -3.28
CA PHE A 133 0.06 -9.46 -2.97
C PHE A 133 -0.07 -9.91 -1.51
N GLY A 134 -1.30 -9.94 -1.00
CA GLY A 134 -1.64 -10.51 0.30
C GLY A 134 -1.60 -12.04 0.32
N SER A 135 -1.65 -12.63 1.51
CA SER A 135 -1.70 -14.09 1.71
C SER A 135 -2.94 -14.73 1.08
N ARG A 136 -4.03 -13.96 0.93
CA ARG A 136 -5.29 -14.37 0.29
C ARG A 136 -5.61 -13.57 -0.97
N SER A 137 -4.58 -13.31 -1.76
CA SER A 137 -4.74 -12.63 -3.03
C SER A 137 -5.64 -13.43 -3.97
N GLU A 138 -6.70 -12.79 -4.45
CA GLU A 138 -7.66 -13.37 -5.40
C GLU A 138 -7.65 -12.58 -6.72
N ILE A 139 -7.82 -13.27 -7.86
CA ILE A 139 -7.79 -12.63 -9.20
C ILE A 139 -8.86 -11.54 -9.29
N TRP A 140 -10.09 -11.84 -8.84
CA TRP A 140 -11.20 -10.90 -8.86
C TRP A 140 -10.92 -9.66 -8.01
N TRP A 141 -10.17 -9.80 -6.91
CA TRP A 141 -9.80 -8.67 -6.05
C TRP A 141 -8.75 -7.79 -6.74
N ILE A 142 -7.76 -8.39 -7.40
CA ILE A 142 -6.78 -7.64 -8.21
C ILE A 142 -7.48 -6.86 -9.33
N GLU A 143 -8.52 -7.43 -9.96
CA GLU A 143 -9.33 -6.72 -10.97
C GLU A 143 -10.06 -5.51 -10.38
N ILE A 144 -10.64 -5.66 -9.19
CA ILE A 144 -11.24 -4.53 -8.45
C ILE A 144 -10.19 -3.46 -8.12
N LEU A 145 -9.02 -3.86 -7.63
CA LEU A 145 -7.93 -2.94 -7.31
C LEU A 145 -7.46 -2.19 -8.55
N LYS A 146 -7.33 -2.86 -9.70
CA LYS A 146 -7.03 -2.20 -10.98
C LYS A 146 -8.09 -1.17 -11.30
N GLU A 147 -9.37 -1.53 -11.23
CA GLU A 147 -10.47 -0.59 -11.49
C GLU A 147 -10.39 0.62 -10.54
N ILE A 148 -10.19 0.42 -9.23
CA ILE A 148 -9.99 1.51 -8.26
C ILE A 148 -8.81 2.40 -8.68
N ASN A 149 -7.76 1.79 -9.20
CA ASN A 149 -6.45 2.38 -9.45
C ASN A 149 -6.23 2.94 -10.86
N ASP A 150 -7.11 2.64 -11.81
CA ASP A 150 -7.10 3.12 -13.21
C ASP A 150 -7.21 4.66 -13.31
N GLY A 151 -7.29 5.38 -12.18
CA GLY A 151 -7.13 6.84 -12.11
C GLY A 151 -5.84 7.34 -11.45
N VAL A 152 -5.00 6.50 -10.84
CA VAL A 152 -3.92 6.95 -9.94
C VAL A 152 -2.52 6.77 -10.53
N TYR A 153 -2.29 5.73 -11.34
CA TYR A 153 -0.96 5.41 -11.89
C TYR A 153 -0.80 5.82 -13.37
N GLU A 154 -1.91 5.95 -14.13
CA GLU A 154 -1.87 6.60 -15.44
C GLU A 154 -1.49 8.09 -15.36
N ARG A 155 -1.73 8.74 -14.21
CA ARG A 155 -1.39 10.15 -13.97
C ARG A 155 0.02 10.40 -13.43
N ASN A 156 0.73 9.38 -12.97
CA ASN A 156 2.03 9.55 -12.28
C ASN A 156 3.21 8.83 -12.95
N GLY A 157 3.04 8.31 -14.17
CA GLY A 157 4.15 7.83 -15.00
C GLY A 157 4.95 6.68 -14.39
N CYS A 158 4.65 5.46 -14.85
CA CYS A 158 5.73 4.50 -15.05
C CYS A 158 6.45 4.84 -16.35
#